data_AF-A0A939R6V5-F1
#
_entry.id   AF-A0A939R6V5-F1
#
_cell.length_a   1.000
_cell.length_b   1.000
_cell.length_c   1.000
_cell.angle_alpha   90.00
_cell.angle_beta   90.00
_cell.angle_gamma   90.00
#
_symmetry.space_group_name_H-M   'P 1'
#
loop_
_entity.id
_entity.type
_entity.pdbx_description
1 polymer ?
#
loop_
_entity_poly.entity_id
_entity_poly.type
_entity_poly.pdbx_seq_one_letter_code
_entity_poly.pdbx_strand_id
1 'polypeptide(L)'
;MFLKKLFFIILFIIAAISALGVMVDALYSIALILLCLFVVASAVDIVLLLLLRIDGGREIASKLDLGEENAYSISFIIKRGWLMNAYVIDEMPSELYKKEDGRQEMESDKSSIFKSQLSTFNCQLSILPSCRGHFSLGRSLVYASCIGLLERRIILQPEGQEFDVYPAFSRLREKDEQMRSRQTISTGIHKRQLPANKTEFRDIREYVTGDDIRTINWKASARTGHVMVNEYEDERSQHVINVIDCGTAMQRTFNSLTLQDHAVNASLLVSYSALERESDCVGVCSYGPKGISFLPPRAGKSQFNSIMQQLYALETEYGESDIEQLCLVIDRNVKRRSLIFLYTEIPTISVLERQLQFFKRISTRNCLVIVNCLDRELEDMAERNIEDKQKGRTHSLCVESTLAKDMVNQKQLIADTLQQNGIYCLSIHPESLSFGILSKYIELKAKRAW
;
A
#
# COMPACT_ATOMS: atom_id res chain seq x y z
N MET A 1 -8.79 34.98 -18.95
CA MET A 1 -9.33 35.80 -17.86
C MET A 1 -10.81 35.50 -17.75
N PHE A 2 -11.36 35.53 -16.54
CA PHE A 2 -12.75 35.23 -16.24
C PHE A 2 -13.40 36.44 -15.55
N LEU A 3 -14.69 36.64 -15.80
CA LEU A 3 -15.48 37.70 -15.17
C LEU A 3 -16.10 37.15 -13.90
N LYS A 4 -15.95 37.86 -12.76
CA LYS A 4 -16.56 37.44 -11.50
C LYS A 4 -18.03 37.87 -11.44
N LYS A 5 -18.81 37.24 -10.55
CA LYS A 5 -20.23 37.59 -10.29
C LYS A 5 -20.42 39.09 -10.01
N LEU A 6 -19.46 39.71 -9.32
CA LEU A 6 -19.49 41.13 -8.98
C LEU A 6 -19.54 42.03 -10.23
N PHE A 7 -18.84 41.67 -11.30
CA PHE A 7 -18.86 42.40 -12.56
C PHE A 7 -20.28 42.49 -13.13
N PHE A 8 -21.00 41.36 -13.16
CA PHE A 8 -22.36 41.30 -13.68
C PHE A 8 -23.36 42.01 -12.76
N ILE A 9 -23.19 41.95 -11.44
CA ILE A 9 -24.06 42.65 -10.49
C ILE A 9 -23.93 44.17 -10.68
N ILE A 10 -22.71 44.69 -10.76
CA ILE A 10 -22.48 46.13 -10.96
C ILE A 10 -23.04 46.57 -12.31
N LEU A 11 -22.80 45.80 -13.38
CA LEU A 11 -23.34 46.09 -14.70
C LEU A 11 -24.87 46.11 -14.71
N PHE A 12 -25.51 45.16 -14.01
CA PHE A 12 -26.97 45.10 -13.89
C PHE A 12 -27.54 46.30 -13.12
N ILE A 13 -26.90 46.70 -12.02
CA ILE A 13 -27.30 47.88 -11.24
C ILE A 13 -27.19 49.15 -12.10
N ILE A 14 -26.10 49.31 -12.85
CA ILE A 14 -25.92 50.47 -13.75
C ILE A 14 -26.99 50.46 -14.85
N ALA A 15 -27.28 49.30 -15.44
CA ALA A 15 -28.34 49.17 -16.44
C ALA A 15 -29.73 49.49 -15.86
N ALA A 16 -30.04 49.04 -14.65
CA ALA A 16 -31.30 49.33 -13.97
C ALA A 16 -31.47 50.83 -13.66
N ILE A 17 -30.41 51.49 -13.16
CA ILE A 17 -30.40 52.94 -12.91
C ILE A 17 -30.56 53.71 -14.23
N SER A 18 -29.90 53.27 -15.30
CA SER A 18 -30.05 53.88 -16.63
C SER A 18 -31.47 53.74 -17.17
N ALA A 19 -32.15 52.61 -16.94
CA ALA A 19 -33.53 52.40 -17.37
C ALA A 19 -34.51 53.29 -16.58
N LEU A 20 -34.31 53.42 -15.26
CA LEU A 20 -35.05 54.36 -14.40
C LEU A 20 -34.80 55.83 -14.79
N GLY A 21 -33.61 56.13 -15.33
CA GLY A 21 -33.23 57.44 -15.85
C GLY A 21 -34.10 57.95 -17.00
N VAL A 22 -34.84 57.10 -17.69
CA VAL A 22 -35.81 57.51 -18.74
C VAL A 22 -36.97 58.32 -18.14
N MET A 23 -37.30 58.11 -16.85
CA MET A 23 -38.35 58.87 -16.18
C MET A 23 -37.82 60.09 -15.42
N VAL A 24 -36.52 60.14 -15.13
CA VAL A 24 -35.87 61.19 -14.33
C VAL A 24 -34.48 61.48 -14.90
N ASP A 25 -34.32 62.62 -15.57
CA ASP A 25 -33.08 62.99 -16.28
C ASP A 25 -31.82 63.00 -15.38
N ALA A 26 -31.97 63.32 -14.09
CA ALA A 26 -30.87 63.30 -13.12
C ALA A 26 -30.28 61.89 -12.91
N LEU A 27 -31.13 60.85 -12.92
CA LEU A 27 -30.71 59.46 -12.77
C LEU A 27 -29.92 58.96 -13.98
N TYR A 28 -30.25 59.45 -15.18
CA TYR A 28 -29.49 59.13 -16.39
C TYR A 28 -28.06 59.68 -16.35
N SER A 29 -27.88 60.91 -15.88
CA SER A 29 -26.55 61.53 -15.70
C SER A 29 -25.70 60.77 -14.68
N ILE A 30 -26.31 60.31 -13.58
CA ILE A 30 -25.63 59.47 -12.57
C ILE A 30 -25.23 58.12 -13.15
N ALA A 31 -26.10 57.46 -13.94
CA ALA A 31 -25.80 56.19 -14.58
C ALA A 31 -24.59 56.29 -15.54
N LEU A 32 -24.48 57.38 -16.30
CA LEU A 32 -23.36 57.63 -17.21
C LEU A 32 -22.03 57.75 -16.45
N ILE A 33 -22.02 58.49 -15.34
CA ILE A 33 -20.83 58.64 -14.49
C ILE A 33 -20.41 57.30 -13.89
N LEU A 34 -21.38 56.51 -13.39
CA LEU A 34 -21.11 55.18 -12.85
C LEU A 34 -20.59 54.22 -13.93
N LEU A 35 -21.10 54.30 -15.16
CA LEU A 35 -20.61 53.50 -16.29
C LEU A 35 -19.16 53.85 -16.64
N CYS A 36 -18.83 55.14 -16.73
CA CYS A 36 -17.44 55.58 -16.96
C CYS A 36 -16.50 55.09 -15.85
N LEU A 37 -16.91 55.22 -14.58
CA LEU A 37 -16.12 54.75 -13.45
C LEU A 37 -15.93 53.22 -13.48
N PHE A 38 -16.96 52.47 -13.86
CA PHE A 38 -16.89 51.01 -14.02
C PHE A 38 -15.94 50.58 -15.15
N VAL A 39 -15.95 51.27 -16.29
CA VAL A 39 -15.02 51.01 -17.41
C VAL A 39 -13.58 51.29 -16.98
N VAL A 40 -13.34 52.41 -16.29
CA VAL A 40 -12.01 52.74 -15.75
C VAL A 40 -11.56 51.69 -14.73
N ALA A 41 -12.42 51.32 -13.77
CA ALA A 41 -12.10 50.29 -12.78
C ALA A 41 -11.78 48.93 -13.42
N SER A 42 -12.53 48.55 -14.46
CA SER A 42 -12.27 47.30 -15.21
C SER A 42 -10.95 47.35 -15.96
N ALA A 43 -10.63 48.49 -16.60
CA ALA A 43 -9.36 48.68 -17.29
C ALA A 43 -8.17 48.62 -16.31
N VAL A 44 -8.30 49.25 -15.15
CA VAL A 44 -7.29 49.19 -14.08
C VAL A 44 -7.13 47.75 -13.56
N ASP A 45 -8.22 47.01 -13.34
CA ASP A 45 -8.14 45.60 -12.89
C ASP A 45 -7.43 44.72 -13.94
N ILE A 46 -7.69 44.92 -15.24
CA ILE A 46 -6.99 44.21 -16.33
C ILE A 46 -5.49 44.51 -16.30
N VAL A 47 -5.10 45.78 -16.21
CA VAL A 47 -3.69 46.19 -16.19
C VAL A 47 -2.96 45.61 -14.98
N LEU A 48 -3.58 45.69 -13.79
CA LEU A 48 -3.02 45.09 -12.57
C LEU A 48 -2.83 43.58 -12.71
N LEU A 49 -3.83 42.88 -13.27
CA LEU A 49 -3.74 41.44 -13.50
C LEU A 49 -2.72 41.06 -14.57
N LEU A 50 -2.44 41.90 -15.57
CA LEU A 50 -1.42 41.65 -16.59
C LEU A 50 0.01 41.84 -16.05
N LEU A 51 0.21 42.82 -15.18
CA LEU A 51 1.49 43.10 -14.53
C LEU A 51 1.86 42.07 -13.44
N LEU A 52 0.88 41.26 -13.03
CA LEU A 52 1.05 40.22 -12.03
C LEU A 52 1.99 39.11 -12.53
N ARG A 53 3.01 38.80 -11.72
CA ARG A 53 3.88 37.63 -11.87
C ARG A 53 3.84 36.82 -10.58
N ILE A 54 3.41 35.57 -10.72
CA ILE A 54 3.40 34.57 -9.66
C ILE A 54 4.36 33.48 -10.11
N ASP A 55 5.37 33.21 -9.30
CA ASP A 55 6.29 32.08 -9.50
C ASP A 55 6.11 31.12 -8.34
N GLY A 56 6.10 29.82 -8.61
CA GLY A 56 5.86 28.82 -7.58
C GLY A 56 6.04 27.43 -8.13
N GLY A 57 5.97 26.44 -7.25
CA GLY A 57 6.06 25.05 -7.61
C GLY A 57 5.53 24.16 -6.51
N ARG A 58 5.28 22.91 -6.88
CA ARG A 58 5.04 21.85 -5.92
C ARG A 58 6.35 21.15 -5.55
N GLU A 59 6.46 20.74 -4.30
CA GLU A 59 7.45 19.79 -3.87
C GLU A 59 6.72 18.52 -3.45
N ILE A 60 7.01 17.44 -4.18
CA ILE A 60 6.58 16.09 -3.86
C ILE A 60 7.81 15.20 -3.89
N ALA A 61 7.86 14.23 -2.98
CA ALA A 61 8.88 13.21 -3.05
C ALA A 61 8.71 12.40 -4.35
N SER A 62 9.81 12.02 -4.99
CA SER A 62 9.78 11.17 -6.18
C SER A 62 9.25 9.76 -5.89
N LYS A 63 9.22 9.36 -4.63
CA LYS A 63 8.75 8.07 -4.14
C LYS A 63 7.81 8.29 -2.97
N LEU A 64 6.61 7.73 -3.06
CA LEU A 64 5.59 7.77 -2.01
C LEU A 64 5.32 6.37 -1.48
N ASP A 65 4.89 6.29 -0.22
CA ASP A 65 4.52 5.03 0.43
C ASP A 65 2.99 4.79 0.35
N LEU A 66 2.60 3.61 -0.14
CA LEU A 66 1.21 3.19 -0.35
C LEU A 66 0.42 3.10 0.98
N GLY A 67 -0.78 3.70 1.04
CA GLY A 67 -1.63 3.62 2.23
C GLY A 67 -1.10 4.40 3.43
N GLU A 68 -0.15 5.33 3.20
CA GLU A 68 0.38 6.23 4.21
C GLU A 68 0.20 7.71 3.85
N GLU A 69 0.17 8.56 4.87
CA GLU A 69 0.17 10.00 4.66
C GLU A 69 1.55 10.45 4.20
N ASN A 70 1.62 10.91 2.95
CA ASN A 70 2.81 11.47 2.35
C ASN A 70 2.71 12.99 2.33
N ALA A 71 3.80 13.67 2.67
CA ALA A 71 3.84 15.13 2.65
C ALA A 71 3.89 15.65 1.21
N TYR A 72 3.03 16.61 0.92
CA TYR A 72 2.98 17.34 -0.33
C TYR A 72 2.94 18.83 -0.04
N SER A 73 3.83 19.61 -0.65
CA SER A 73 3.82 21.06 -0.46
C SER A 73 3.59 21.79 -1.77
N ILE A 74 2.75 22.82 -1.72
CA ILE A 74 2.62 23.80 -2.81
C ILE A 74 3.12 25.12 -2.26
N SER A 75 4.11 25.70 -2.95
CA SER A 75 4.61 27.03 -2.64
C SER A 75 4.48 27.96 -3.83
N PHE A 76 4.09 29.21 -3.59
CA PHE A 76 4.14 30.26 -4.61
C PHE A 76 4.46 31.62 -4.00
N ILE A 77 5.17 32.41 -4.78
CA ILE A 77 5.70 33.73 -4.45
C ILE A 77 5.10 34.72 -5.43
N ILE A 78 4.52 35.79 -4.88
CA ILE A 78 3.98 36.89 -5.67
C ILE A 78 5.03 37.99 -5.70
N LYS A 79 5.78 38.09 -6.81
CA LYS A 79 6.93 39.00 -6.93
C LYS A 79 6.54 40.49 -7.01
N ARG A 80 5.28 40.80 -7.31
CA ARG A 80 4.72 42.16 -7.37
C ARG A 80 3.28 42.13 -6.85
N GLY A 81 3.06 42.46 -5.57
CA GLY A 81 1.75 42.29 -4.93
C GLY A 81 1.15 43.58 -4.37
N TRP A 82 -0.04 43.95 -4.86
CA TRP A 82 -1.01 44.80 -4.16
C TRP A 82 -1.92 43.91 -3.29
N LEU A 83 -2.88 44.45 -2.54
CA LEU A 83 -3.93 43.64 -1.88
C LEU A 83 -4.64 42.76 -2.91
N MET A 84 -4.51 41.45 -2.81
CA MET A 84 -5.10 40.51 -3.77
C MET A 84 -5.72 39.29 -3.09
N ASN A 85 -6.72 38.73 -3.75
CA ASN A 85 -7.28 37.42 -3.42
C ASN A 85 -6.82 36.43 -4.48
N ALA A 86 -6.12 35.38 -4.05
CA ALA A 86 -5.73 34.27 -4.90
C ALA A 86 -6.14 32.94 -4.27
N TYR A 87 -6.54 31.98 -5.11
CA TYR A 87 -6.74 30.60 -4.70
C TYR A 87 -6.07 29.66 -5.71
N VAL A 88 -5.73 28.47 -5.26
CA VAL A 88 -5.06 27.43 -6.08
C VAL A 88 -6.04 26.30 -6.31
N ILE A 89 -6.10 25.81 -7.54
CA ILE A 89 -6.72 24.55 -7.90
C ILE A 89 -5.59 23.66 -8.43
N ASP A 90 -5.39 22.53 -7.76
CA ASP A 90 -4.36 21.57 -8.13
C ASP A 90 -4.99 20.30 -8.69
N GLU A 91 -4.61 19.91 -9.90
CA GLU A 91 -5.09 18.70 -10.54
C GLU A 91 -4.26 17.50 -10.06
N MET A 92 -4.81 16.77 -9.09
CA MET A 92 -4.25 15.48 -8.66
C MET A 92 -5.07 14.30 -9.19
N PRO A 93 -4.42 13.16 -9.49
CA PRO A 93 -5.11 11.90 -9.75
C PRO A 93 -6.11 11.52 -8.63
N SER A 94 -7.28 11.01 -9.02
CA SER A 94 -8.34 10.59 -8.10
C SER A 94 -7.91 9.54 -7.07
N GLU A 95 -6.90 8.76 -7.42
CA GLU A 95 -6.37 7.62 -6.68
C GLU A 95 -5.54 8.02 -5.46
N LEU A 96 -5.25 9.31 -5.30
CA LEU A 96 -4.38 9.87 -4.26
C LEU A 96 -5.14 10.59 -3.14
N TYR A 97 -6.46 10.77 -3.30
CA TYR A 97 -7.29 11.46 -2.33
C TYR A 97 -7.67 10.55 -1.16
N LYS A 98 -7.69 11.14 0.05
CA LYS A 98 -8.25 10.52 1.24
C LYS A 98 -9.76 10.35 1.03
N LYS A 99 -10.24 9.10 0.96
CA LYS A 99 -11.67 8.80 1.08
C LYS A 99 -12.08 9.04 2.54
N GLU A 100 -12.44 10.25 2.90
CA GLU A 100 -13.22 10.47 4.12
C GLU A 100 -14.68 10.08 3.84
N ASP A 101 -15.15 9.04 4.53
CA ASP A 101 -16.53 8.59 4.68
C ASP A 101 -17.54 8.95 3.57
N GLY A 102 -17.72 8.02 2.62
CA GLY A 102 -19.03 7.78 1.99
C GLY A 102 -19.67 8.89 1.16
N ARG A 103 -18.99 10.02 0.96
CA ARG A 103 -19.40 11.07 0.02
C ARG A 103 -18.24 11.35 -0.91
N GLN A 104 -18.40 11.01 -2.18
CA GLN A 104 -17.78 11.79 -3.24
C GLN A 104 -18.41 13.19 -3.18
N GLU A 105 -18.03 14.00 -2.20
CA GLU A 105 -18.06 15.42 -2.41
C GLU A 105 -16.91 15.70 -3.37
N MET A 106 -17.26 15.62 -4.66
CA MET A 106 -16.63 16.36 -5.73
C MET A 106 -16.88 17.86 -5.51
N GLU A 107 -16.58 18.36 -4.32
CA GLU A 107 -15.99 19.66 -4.17
C GLU A 107 -14.52 19.35 -4.41
N SER A 108 -14.00 19.43 -5.64
CA SER A 108 -13.42 20.69 -6.14
C SER A 108 -13.33 21.71 -5.03
N ASP A 109 -12.60 21.32 -4.00
CA ASP A 109 -12.60 21.97 -2.72
C ASP A 109 -12.10 23.38 -3.03
N LYS A 110 -13.01 24.34 -2.91
CA LYS A 110 -12.66 25.77 -2.93
C LYS A 110 -11.93 26.09 -1.63
N SER A 111 -11.18 25.15 -1.04
CA SER A 111 -10.53 25.18 0.25
C SER A 111 -9.24 25.95 0.17
N SER A 112 -9.33 27.19 -0.31
CA SER A 112 -8.21 28.12 -0.27
C SER A 112 -8.67 29.55 -0.63
N ILE A 113 -9.79 30.03 -0.08
CA ILE A 113 -10.09 31.47 -0.12
C ILE A 113 -9.14 32.16 0.87
N PHE A 114 -7.91 32.44 0.43
CA PHE A 114 -6.91 33.10 1.27
C PHE A 114 -6.69 34.56 0.86
N LYS A 115 -7.12 35.46 1.75
CA LYS A 115 -6.85 36.91 1.72
C LYS A 115 -5.53 37.14 2.47
N SER A 116 -4.42 37.44 1.80
CA SER A 116 -3.25 37.96 2.52
C SER A 116 -2.44 39.00 1.73
N GLN A 117 -1.90 39.96 2.51
CA GLN A 117 -0.97 41.00 2.10
C GLN A 117 0.47 40.50 2.31
N LEU A 118 1.22 40.28 1.22
CA LEU A 118 2.66 39.90 1.10
C LEU A 118 3.02 38.45 1.54
N SER A 119 3.97 37.71 0.96
CA SER A 119 4.68 37.71 -0.35
C SER A 119 5.23 36.31 -0.70
N THR A 120 5.15 35.32 0.20
CA THR A 120 5.47 33.90 -0.05
C THR A 120 4.41 33.06 0.64
N PHE A 121 3.83 32.10 -0.09
CA PHE A 121 2.83 31.17 0.42
C PHE A 121 3.40 29.75 0.36
N ASN A 122 3.32 29.03 1.48
CA ASN A 122 3.66 27.61 1.57
C ASN A 122 2.47 26.90 2.22
N CYS A 123 1.88 25.95 1.51
CA CYS A 123 0.86 25.05 2.06
C CYS A 123 1.42 23.63 2.07
N GLN A 124 1.29 22.97 3.22
CA GLN A 124 1.59 21.54 3.36
C GLN A 124 0.26 20.79 3.45
N LEU A 125 0.08 19.83 2.55
CA LEU A 125 -1.04 18.91 2.46
C LEU A 125 -0.51 17.49 2.69
N SER A 126 -1.38 16.60 3.16
CA SER A 126 -1.11 15.17 3.24
C SER A 126 -1.87 14.44 2.14
N ILE A 127 -1.17 13.55 1.43
CA ILE A 127 -1.71 12.71 0.35
C ILE A 127 -1.73 11.26 0.82
N LEU A 128 -2.79 10.52 0.55
CA LEU A 128 -2.94 9.11 0.92
C LEU A 128 -3.15 8.26 -0.36
N PRO A 129 -2.08 7.75 -0.99
CA PRO A 129 -2.19 6.95 -2.20
C PRO A 129 -2.91 5.62 -1.92
N SER A 130 -3.94 5.33 -2.72
CA SER A 130 -4.75 4.10 -2.62
C SER A 130 -4.32 3.00 -3.59
N CYS A 131 -3.51 3.33 -4.60
CA CYS A 131 -3.02 2.38 -5.59
C CYS A 131 -1.51 2.56 -5.82
N ARG A 132 -0.82 1.46 -6.12
CA ARG A 132 0.59 1.48 -6.53
C ARG A 132 0.71 1.84 -8.00
N GLY A 133 1.91 2.27 -8.39
CA GLY A 133 2.28 2.45 -9.78
C GLY A 133 2.96 3.78 -10.07
N HIS A 134 3.00 4.11 -11.35
CA HIS A 134 3.56 5.34 -11.87
C HIS A 134 2.45 6.37 -12.05
N PHE A 135 2.62 7.55 -11.45
CA PHE A 135 1.65 8.62 -11.53
C PHE A 135 2.28 9.91 -12.03
N SER A 136 1.50 10.67 -12.79
CA SER A 136 1.87 12.00 -13.24
C SER A 136 0.91 13.03 -12.66
N LEU A 137 1.45 14.08 -12.04
CA LEU A 137 0.63 15.20 -11.58
C LEU A 137 0.16 16.06 -12.76
N GLY A 138 -1.09 16.53 -12.66
CA GLY A 138 -1.71 17.43 -13.62
C GLY A 138 -1.20 18.87 -13.47
N ARG A 139 -2.03 19.83 -13.89
CA ARG A 139 -1.68 21.26 -13.84
C ARG A 139 -2.02 21.84 -12.47
N SER A 140 -1.15 22.73 -12.00
CA SER A 140 -1.47 23.59 -10.86
C SER A 140 -1.88 24.98 -11.37
N LEU A 141 -3.13 25.35 -11.07
CA LEU A 141 -3.78 26.56 -11.57
C LEU A 141 -3.98 27.55 -10.42
N VAL A 142 -3.44 28.75 -10.56
CA VAL A 142 -3.70 29.86 -9.64
C VAL A 142 -4.71 30.81 -10.27
N TYR A 143 -5.76 31.12 -9.54
CA TYR A 143 -6.74 32.12 -9.89
C TYR A 143 -6.51 33.34 -9.01
N ALA A 144 -6.10 34.45 -9.63
CA ALA A 144 -5.79 35.69 -8.92
C ALA A 144 -6.76 36.82 -9.32
N SER A 145 -7.13 37.63 -8.33
CA SER A 145 -7.97 38.83 -8.49
C SER A 145 -7.47 39.99 -7.63
N CYS A 146 -7.43 41.19 -8.20
CA CYS A 146 -7.02 42.40 -7.49
C CYS A 146 -8.24 43.14 -6.94
N ILE A 147 -9.01 43.78 -7.83
CA ILE A 147 -10.21 44.57 -7.48
C ILE A 147 -11.43 43.64 -7.31
N GLY A 148 -11.40 42.47 -7.93
CA GLY A 148 -12.46 41.46 -7.82
C GLY A 148 -13.52 41.53 -8.92
N LEU A 149 -13.30 42.36 -9.96
CA LEU A 149 -14.14 42.38 -11.17
C LEU A 149 -13.73 41.25 -12.10
N LEU A 150 -12.42 41.08 -12.29
CA LEU A 150 -11.83 40.07 -13.15
C LEU A 150 -10.97 39.09 -12.36
N GLU A 151 -10.77 37.93 -12.97
CA GLU A 151 -9.90 36.87 -12.49
C GLU A 151 -8.97 36.41 -13.59
N ARG A 152 -7.69 36.25 -13.26
CA ARG A 152 -6.69 35.69 -14.18
C ARG A 152 -6.30 34.30 -13.70
N ARG A 153 -6.37 33.33 -14.62
CA ARG A 153 -5.79 32.00 -14.45
C ARG A 153 -4.33 32.04 -14.86
N ILE A 154 -3.45 31.57 -13.99
CA ILE A 154 -2.01 31.42 -14.19
C ILE A 154 -1.67 29.95 -13.95
N ILE A 155 -0.89 29.35 -14.84
CA ILE A 155 -0.41 27.98 -14.69
C ILE A 155 0.94 28.08 -13.97
N LEU A 156 1.07 27.53 -12.76
CA LEU A 156 2.32 27.55 -12.00
C LEU A 156 3.32 26.53 -12.55
N GLN A 157 2.84 25.31 -12.78
CA GLN A 157 3.64 24.22 -13.34
C GLN A 157 2.84 23.53 -14.45
N PRO A 158 3.49 23.24 -15.59
CA PRO A 158 2.91 22.41 -16.63
C PRO A 158 2.76 20.96 -16.14
N GLU A 159 1.93 20.19 -16.84
CA GLU A 159 1.79 18.74 -16.67
C GLU A 159 3.16 18.03 -16.72
N GLY A 160 3.31 16.95 -15.95
CA GLY A 160 4.40 16.00 -16.15
C GLY A 160 5.43 15.89 -15.03
N GLN A 161 5.10 16.26 -13.78
CA GLN A 161 5.92 15.76 -12.66
C GLN A 161 5.48 14.34 -12.34
N GLU A 162 6.40 13.42 -12.58
CA GLU A 162 6.21 11.98 -12.35
C GLU A 162 6.71 11.60 -10.96
N PHE A 163 6.02 10.64 -10.34
CA PHE A 163 6.41 10.05 -9.07
C PHE A 163 5.89 8.61 -8.99
N ASP A 164 6.54 7.81 -8.15
CA ASP A 164 6.23 6.39 -8.00
C ASP A 164 5.65 6.09 -6.62
N VAL A 165 4.57 5.32 -6.56
CA VAL A 165 4.00 4.86 -5.28
C VAL A 165 4.47 3.44 -5.01
N TYR A 166 5.40 3.30 -4.06
CA TYR A 166 5.93 2.03 -3.60
C TYR A 166 5.10 1.44 -2.44
N PRO A 167 5.17 0.12 -2.22
CA PRO A 167 4.67 -0.49 -0.99
C PRO A 167 5.30 0.17 0.24
N ALA A 168 4.51 0.36 1.30
CA ALA A 168 4.89 1.08 2.52
C ALA A 168 5.91 0.33 3.40
N PHE A 169 7.13 0.17 2.88
CA PHE A 169 8.19 -0.58 3.56
C PHE A 169 8.76 0.17 4.77
N SER A 170 8.76 1.51 4.73
CA SER A 170 9.34 2.38 5.77
C SER A 170 8.78 2.09 7.17
N ARG A 171 7.45 2.09 7.34
CA ARG A 171 6.82 1.76 8.65
C ARG A 171 6.90 0.29 9.00
N LEU A 172 6.86 -0.61 8.01
CA LEU A 172 6.98 -2.05 8.26
C LEU A 172 8.35 -2.37 8.89
N ARG A 173 9.41 -1.71 8.41
CA ARG A 173 10.74 -1.79 8.99
C ARG A 173 10.78 -1.27 10.42
N GLU A 174 10.18 -0.10 10.70
CA GLU A 174 10.14 0.45 12.07
C GLU A 174 9.41 -0.50 13.03
N LYS A 175 8.29 -1.09 12.59
CA LYS A 175 7.53 -2.06 13.38
C LYS A 175 8.31 -3.36 13.67
N ASP A 176 9.10 -3.87 12.71
CA ASP A 176 10.01 -5.01 12.95
C ASP A 176 11.01 -4.70 14.07
N GLU A 177 11.62 -3.52 14.04
CA GLU A 177 12.58 -3.07 15.05
C GLU A 177 11.93 -2.97 16.45
N GLN A 178 10.71 -2.43 16.52
CA GLN A 178 9.94 -2.37 17.76
C GLN A 178 9.57 -3.76 18.30
N MET A 179 9.19 -4.72 17.45
CA MET A 179 8.86 -6.08 17.88
C MET A 179 10.04 -6.80 18.51
N ARG A 180 11.21 -6.75 17.85
CA ARG A 180 12.40 -7.45 18.33
C ARG A 180 12.91 -6.86 19.63
N SER A 181 12.83 -5.53 19.81
CA SER A 181 13.18 -4.93 21.09
C SER A 181 12.28 -5.46 22.21
N ARG A 182 10.96 -5.57 21.98
CA ARG A 182 10.02 -6.18 22.93
C ARG A 182 10.33 -7.65 23.21
N GLN A 183 10.65 -8.45 22.19
CA GLN A 183 11.03 -9.87 22.38
C GLN A 183 12.32 -10.00 23.19
N THR A 184 13.34 -9.19 22.90
CA THR A 184 14.61 -9.19 23.62
C THR A 184 14.41 -8.87 25.11
N ILE A 185 13.46 -7.99 25.43
CA ILE A 185 13.13 -7.61 26.81
C ILE A 185 12.29 -8.67 27.51
N SER A 186 11.33 -9.31 26.83
CA SER A 186 10.42 -10.29 27.45
C SER A 186 11.04 -11.67 27.62
N THR A 187 11.94 -12.08 26.73
CA THR A 187 12.74 -13.30 26.89
C THR A 187 14.10 -12.91 27.48
N GLY A 188 14.14 -12.68 28.80
CA GLY A 188 15.41 -12.65 29.53
C GLY A 188 16.28 -13.80 29.05
N ILE A 189 17.47 -13.48 28.56
CA ILE A 189 18.35 -14.29 27.72
C ILE A 189 18.45 -15.72 28.24
N HIS A 190 17.57 -16.60 27.76
CA HIS A 190 17.72 -18.04 27.84
C HIS A 190 17.51 -18.55 26.42
N LYS A 191 18.59 -18.48 25.62
CA LYS A 191 18.77 -19.36 24.47
C LYS A 191 18.79 -20.79 25.00
N ARG A 192 17.61 -21.39 25.16
CA ARG A 192 17.51 -22.83 25.33
C ARG A 192 17.96 -23.42 24.00
N GLN A 193 19.22 -23.81 23.93
CA GLN A 193 19.82 -24.45 22.78
C GLN A 193 19.20 -25.85 22.69
N LEU A 194 18.19 -26.01 21.83
CA LEU A 194 17.67 -27.33 21.52
C LEU A 194 18.82 -28.18 20.94
N PRO A 195 18.88 -29.49 21.21
CA PRO A 195 19.90 -30.36 20.64
C PRO A 195 19.83 -30.27 19.10
N ALA A 196 20.87 -29.70 18.52
CA ALA A 196 20.95 -29.37 17.09
C ALA A 196 21.21 -30.64 16.26
N ASN A 197 20.37 -30.88 15.24
CA ASN A 197 20.79 -31.68 14.10
C ASN A 197 21.72 -30.83 13.25
N LYS A 198 23.00 -30.98 13.56
CA LYS A 198 24.16 -30.45 12.89
C LYS A 198 24.24 -30.98 11.43
N THR A 199 23.85 -30.17 10.45
CA THR A 199 23.73 -30.60 9.04
C THR A 199 24.82 -30.06 8.11
N GLU A 200 25.40 -28.89 8.38
CA GLU A 200 26.42 -28.30 7.50
C GLU A 200 27.82 -28.59 8.02
N PHE A 201 28.70 -29.15 7.19
CA PHE A 201 30.09 -29.39 7.57
C PHE A 201 30.82 -28.05 7.76
N ARG A 202 31.38 -27.83 8.95
CA ARG A 202 32.12 -26.61 9.29
C ARG A 202 33.61 -26.82 9.15
N ASP A 203 34.15 -27.78 9.88
CA ASP A 203 35.59 -28.06 9.94
C ASP A 203 35.87 -29.48 10.45
N ILE A 204 37.12 -29.93 10.38
CA ILE A 204 37.60 -31.16 11.01
C ILE A 204 38.50 -30.75 12.18
N ARG A 205 38.13 -31.18 13.39
CA ARG A 205 38.94 -30.96 14.59
C ARG A 205 39.37 -32.26 15.25
N GLU A 206 40.32 -32.18 16.17
CA GLU A 206 40.73 -33.32 16.97
C GLU A 206 39.60 -33.75 17.92
N TYR A 207 39.49 -35.07 18.15
CA TYR A 207 38.52 -35.68 19.05
C TYR A 207 38.77 -35.25 20.50
N VAL A 208 37.72 -34.83 21.18
CA VAL A 208 37.75 -34.56 22.62
C VAL A 208 36.80 -35.53 23.32
N THR A 209 37.20 -35.99 24.50
CA THR A 209 36.39 -36.90 25.33
C THR A 209 35.00 -36.32 25.56
N GLY A 210 33.96 -37.03 25.08
CA GLY A 210 32.56 -36.59 25.12
C GLY A 210 31.95 -36.32 23.76
N ASP A 211 32.76 -36.28 22.69
CA ASP A 211 32.26 -36.20 21.32
C ASP A 211 31.57 -37.50 20.87
N ASP A 212 30.55 -37.36 20.03
CA ASP A 212 29.84 -38.50 19.44
C ASP A 212 30.77 -39.29 18.50
N ILE A 213 30.84 -40.60 18.71
CA ILE A 213 31.65 -41.52 17.92
C ILE A 213 31.17 -41.57 16.46
N ARG A 214 29.89 -41.25 16.20
CA ARG A 214 29.32 -41.23 14.84
C ARG A 214 29.87 -40.11 13.97
N THR A 215 30.42 -39.05 14.56
CA THR A 215 30.98 -37.91 13.81
C THR A 215 32.48 -38.06 13.53
N ILE A 216 33.10 -39.20 13.89
CA ILE A 216 34.52 -39.48 13.60
C ILE A 216 34.77 -39.58 12.10
N ASN A 217 35.76 -38.82 11.63
CA ASN A 217 36.21 -38.86 10.25
C ASN A 217 37.42 -39.80 10.11
N TRP A 218 37.15 -41.08 9.89
CA TRP A 218 38.21 -42.11 9.76
C TRP A 218 39.25 -41.80 8.68
N LYS A 219 38.86 -41.10 7.60
CA LYS A 219 39.77 -40.72 6.52
C LYS A 219 40.75 -39.63 6.94
N ALA A 220 40.30 -38.65 7.73
CA ALA A 220 41.17 -37.63 8.30
C ALA A 220 42.07 -38.23 9.38
N SER A 221 41.51 -39.07 10.26
CA SER A 221 42.26 -39.73 11.34
C SER A 221 43.42 -40.60 10.81
N ALA A 222 43.18 -41.32 9.71
CA ALA A 222 44.20 -42.15 9.08
C ALA A 222 45.38 -41.33 8.49
N ARG A 223 45.19 -40.04 8.20
CA ARG A 223 46.23 -39.16 7.65
C ARG A 223 47.01 -38.42 8.72
N THR A 224 46.36 -38.00 9.80
CA THR A 224 46.98 -37.20 10.86
C THR A 224 47.57 -38.06 11.97
N GLY A 225 47.17 -39.33 12.10
CA GLY A 225 47.62 -40.24 13.16
C GLY A 225 46.90 -40.06 14.50
N HIS A 226 45.99 -39.10 14.60
CA HIS A 226 45.14 -38.83 15.77
C HIS A 226 43.66 -38.87 15.37
N VAL A 227 42.76 -39.16 16.31
CA VAL A 227 41.32 -39.28 16.00
C VAL A 227 40.74 -37.90 15.69
N MET A 228 40.20 -37.74 14.50
CA MET A 228 39.59 -36.50 14.01
C MET A 228 38.07 -36.64 13.93
N VAL A 229 37.35 -35.56 14.20
CA VAL A 229 35.89 -35.47 14.23
C VAL A 229 35.43 -34.38 13.27
N ASN A 230 34.39 -34.66 12.48
CA ASN A 230 33.70 -33.64 11.72
C ASN A 230 32.90 -32.74 12.67
N GLU A 231 33.26 -31.47 12.70
CA GLU A 231 32.45 -30.43 13.29
C GLU A 231 31.44 -29.96 12.25
N TYR A 232 30.18 -29.97 12.67
CA TYR A 232 29.07 -29.53 11.86
C TYR A 232 28.42 -28.33 12.55
N GLU A 233 27.99 -27.36 11.76
CA GLU A 233 27.24 -26.18 12.19
C GLU A 233 25.79 -26.30 11.70
N ASP A 234 24.90 -25.51 12.30
CA ASP A 234 23.55 -25.36 11.78
C ASP A 234 23.61 -24.65 10.42
N GLU A 235 22.90 -25.19 9.43
CA GLU A 235 22.72 -24.54 8.12
C GLU A 235 22.12 -23.15 8.35
N ARG A 236 22.92 -22.10 8.08
CA ARG A 236 22.57 -20.72 8.45
C ARG A 236 21.62 -20.04 7.47
N SER A 237 21.44 -20.58 6.27
CA SER A 237 20.69 -19.93 5.19
C SER A 237 19.54 -20.79 4.70
N GLN A 238 18.41 -20.70 5.40
CA GLN A 238 17.18 -21.37 4.96
C GLN A 238 16.58 -20.66 3.75
N HIS A 239 15.80 -21.39 2.96
CA HIS A 239 15.10 -20.83 1.81
C HIS A 239 13.67 -20.45 2.19
N VAL A 240 13.29 -19.20 1.90
CA VAL A 240 11.93 -18.67 2.06
C VAL A 240 11.44 -18.19 0.70
N ILE A 241 10.22 -18.57 0.32
CA ILE A 241 9.62 -18.20 -0.95
C ILE A 241 8.24 -17.61 -0.68
N ASN A 242 8.04 -16.37 -1.11
CA ASN A 242 6.75 -15.72 -1.06
C ASN A 242 6.05 -15.92 -2.41
N VAL A 243 4.88 -16.54 -2.40
CA VAL A 243 4.08 -16.82 -3.60
C VAL A 243 2.80 -16.00 -3.52
N ILE A 244 2.64 -15.04 -4.41
CA ILE A 244 1.51 -14.10 -4.42
C ILE A 244 0.57 -14.41 -5.58
N ASP A 245 -0.68 -14.66 -5.25
CA ASP A 245 -1.77 -14.79 -6.22
C ASP A 245 -2.12 -13.41 -6.82
N CYS A 246 -2.25 -13.35 -8.14
CA CYS A 246 -2.60 -12.14 -8.89
C CYS A 246 -3.97 -12.23 -9.58
N GLY A 247 -4.78 -13.24 -9.27
CA GLY A 247 -6.12 -13.41 -9.84
C GLY A 247 -7.19 -12.54 -9.19
N THR A 248 -8.43 -12.69 -9.67
CA THR A 248 -9.59 -11.90 -9.23
C THR A 248 -9.84 -11.99 -7.72
N ALA A 249 -9.55 -13.13 -7.09
CA ALA A 249 -9.77 -13.33 -5.67
C ALA A 249 -8.97 -12.35 -4.78
N MET A 250 -7.85 -11.84 -5.28
CA MET A 250 -6.98 -10.90 -4.55
C MET A 250 -7.31 -9.41 -4.81
N GLN A 251 -8.27 -9.11 -5.69
CA GLN A 251 -8.72 -7.73 -6.00
C GLN A 251 -9.53 -7.08 -4.89
N ARG A 252 -10.02 -7.87 -3.93
CA ARG A 252 -10.87 -7.39 -2.85
C ARG A 252 -10.14 -6.30 -2.04
N THR A 253 -10.84 -5.19 -1.78
CA THR A 253 -10.27 -4.02 -1.09
C THR A 253 -10.68 -4.01 0.39
N PHE A 254 -9.73 -3.70 1.26
CA PHE A 254 -9.88 -3.49 2.70
C PHE A 254 -9.15 -2.22 3.09
N ASN A 255 -9.80 -1.29 3.79
CA ASN A 255 -9.18 -0.02 4.24
C ASN A 255 -8.41 0.73 3.13
N SER A 256 -9.00 0.81 1.93
CA SER A 256 -8.42 1.43 0.72
C SER A 256 -7.26 0.69 0.05
N LEU A 257 -6.85 -0.47 0.54
CA LEU A 257 -5.81 -1.32 -0.06
C LEU A 257 -6.39 -2.65 -0.54
N THR A 258 -5.91 -3.18 -1.65
CA THR A 258 -6.31 -4.53 -2.09
C THR A 258 -5.68 -5.62 -1.22
N LEU A 259 -6.24 -6.82 -1.26
CA LEU A 259 -5.66 -7.98 -0.59
C LEU A 259 -4.26 -8.30 -1.12
N GLN A 260 -4.06 -8.12 -2.43
CA GLN A 260 -2.74 -8.18 -3.05
C GLN A 260 -1.78 -7.15 -2.44
N ASP A 261 -2.27 -5.94 -2.12
CA ASP A 261 -1.45 -4.92 -1.47
C ASP A 261 -0.97 -5.32 -0.09
N HIS A 262 -1.87 -5.88 0.71
CA HIS A 262 -1.51 -6.44 2.01
C HIS A 262 -0.51 -7.61 1.88
N ALA A 263 -0.69 -8.49 0.89
CA ALA A 263 0.22 -9.60 0.63
C ALA A 263 1.62 -9.13 0.21
N VAL A 264 1.71 -8.11 -0.65
CA VAL A 264 2.98 -7.49 -1.07
C VAL A 264 3.69 -6.86 0.13
N ASN A 265 2.98 -6.10 0.96
CA ASN A 265 3.53 -5.52 2.18
C ASN A 265 4.06 -6.60 3.14
N ALA A 266 3.28 -7.65 3.36
CA ALA A 266 3.68 -8.78 4.20
C ALA A 266 4.91 -9.51 3.64
N SER A 267 4.92 -9.75 2.33
CA SER A 267 6.04 -10.39 1.63
C SER A 267 7.32 -9.56 1.75
N LEU A 268 7.25 -8.23 1.60
CA LEU A 268 8.39 -7.34 1.76
C LEU A 268 8.96 -7.37 3.17
N LEU A 269 8.10 -7.30 4.19
CA LEU A 269 8.52 -7.34 5.59
C LEU A 269 9.26 -8.65 5.91
N VAL A 270 8.70 -9.78 5.51
CA VAL A 270 9.30 -11.10 5.73
C VAL A 270 10.60 -11.23 4.94
N SER A 271 10.61 -10.77 3.69
CA SER A 271 11.82 -10.78 2.85
C SER A 271 12.94 -9.97 3.48
N TYR A 272 12.63 -8.79 4.01
CA TYR A 272 13.60 -7.94 4.69
C TYR A 272 14.15 -8.60 5.96
N SER A 273 13.28 -9.10 6.84
CA SER A 273 13.73 -9.77 8.07
C SER A 273 14.58 -11.00 7.73
N ALA A 274 14.14 -11.83 6.78
CA ALA A 274 14.86 -13.02 6.37
C ALA A 274 16.24 -12.70 5.75
N LEU A 275 16.33 -11.70 4.87
CA LEU A 275 17.60 -11.32 4.21
C LEU A 275 18.57 -10.59 5.15
N GLU A 276 18.11 -9.54 5.82
CA GLU A 276 19.00 -8.59 6.52
C GLU A 276 19.33 -9.04 7.95
N ARG A 277 18.40 -9.74 8.63
CA ARG A 277 18.57 -10.13 10.04
C ARG A 277 19.01 -11.58 10.19
N GLU A 278 18.45 -12.44 9.37
CA GLU A 278 18.54 -13.89 9.52
C GLU A 278 19.50 -14.55 8.52
N SER A 279 19.99 -13.79 7.52
CA SER A 279 20.87 -14.27 6.45
C SER A 279 20.32 -15.47 5.65
N ASP A 280 18.99 -15.52 5.53
CA ASP A 280 18.27 -16.52 4.74
C ASP A 280 18.22 -16.13 3.26
N CYS A 281 17.94 -17.10 2.40
CA CYS A 281 17.73 -16.90 0.97
C CYS A 281 16.24 -16.68 0.68
N VAL A 282 15.90 -15.55 0.06
CA VAL A 282 14.49 -15.21 -0.21
C VAL A 282 14.21 -15.16 -1.70
N GLY A 283 13.16 -15.88 -2.11
CA GLY A 283 12.61 -15.87 -3.46
C GLY A 283 11.18 -15.33 -3.48
N VAL A 284 10.73 -14.88 -4.65
CA VAL A 284 9.38 -14.39 -4.85
C VAL A 284 8.81 -15.01 -6.12
N CYS A 285 7.57 -15.45 -6.05
CA CYS A 285 6.80 -15.93 -7.17
C CYS A 285 5.48 -15.18 -7.22
N SER A 286 5.08 -14.71 -8.39
CA SER A 286 3.71 -14.30 -8.64
C SER A 286 3.09 -15.22 -9.68
N TYR A 287 1.82 -15.56 -9.51
CA TYR A 287 1.07 -16.37 -10.46
C TYR A 287 -0.31 -15.78 -10.67
N GLY A 288 -0.79 -15.82 -11.92
CA GLY A 288 -2.09 -15.30 -12.29
C GLY A 288 -2.43 -15.63 -13.75
N PRO A 289 -3.52 -15.06 -14.27
CA PRO A 289 -3.99 -15.29 -15.63
C PRO A 289 -2.97 -15.03 -16.75
N LYS A 290 -2.12 -13.98 -16.65
CA LYS A 290 -1.08 -13.69 -17.65
C LYS A 290 0.19 -14.55 -17.51
N GLY A 291 0.26 -15.43 -16.52
CA GLY A 291 1.34 -16.38 -16.32
C GLY A 291 2.04 -16.26 -14.96
N ILE A 292 3.29 -16.70 -14.92
CA ILE A 292 4.07 -16.84 -13.68
C ILE A 292 5.40 -16.09 -13.82
N SER A 293 5.71 -15.27 -12.82
CA SER A 293 7.01 -14.63 -12.67
C SER A 293 7.71 -15.20 -11.43
N PHE A 294 8.92 -15.73 -11.59
CA PHE A 294 9.66 -16.39 -10.52
C PHE A 294 11.06 -15.79 -10.38
N LEU A 295 11.33 -15.23 -9.21
CA LEU A 295 12.64 -14.78 -8.76
C LEU A 295 13.22 -15.82 -7.79
N PRO A 296 14.31 -16.52 -8.18
CA PRO A 296 14.87 -17.58 -7.37
C PRO A 296 15.40 -17.07 -6.02
N PRO A 297 15.35 -17.92 -4.97
CA PRO A 297 15.84 -17.55 -3.66
C PRO A 297 17.35 -17.32 -3.68
N ARG A 298 17.76 -16.12 -3.26
CA ARG A 298 19.15 -15.70 -3.09
C ARG A 298 19.29 -14.89 -1.80
N ALA A 299 20.52 -14.79 -1.30
CA ALA A 299 20.84 -13.94 -0.15
C ALA A 299 21.37 -12.57 -0.59
N GLY A 300 21.40 -11.63 0.36
CA GLY A 300 22.07 -10.34 0.23
C GLY A 300 21.18 -9.17 -0.19
N LYS A 301 21.71 -7.95 -0.03
CA LYS A 301 20.96 -6.69 -0.20
C LYS A 301 20.45 -6.45 -1.62
N SER A 302 21.20 -6.88 -2.63
CA SER A 302 20.77 -6.76 -4.02
C SER A 302 19.48 -7.54 -4.28
N GLN A 303 19.28 -8.68 -3.59
CA GLN A 303 18.07 -9.47 -3.74
C GLN A 303 16.85 -8.71 -3.24
N PHE A 304 16.97 -7.97 -2.13
CA PHE A 304 15.87 -7.18 -1.60
C PHE A 304 15.38 -6.12 -2.60
N ASN A 305 16.30 -5.45 -3.30
CA ASN A 305 15.94 -4.48 -4.34
C ASN A 305 15.23 -5.16 -5.53
N SER A 306 15.70 -6.33 -5.97
CA SER A 306 15.04 -7.11 -7.03
C SER A 306 13.64 -7.56 -6.63
N ILE A 307 13.46 -8.00 -5.38
CA ILE A 307 12.16 -8.33 -4.80
C ILE A 307 11.25 -7.11 -4.81
N MET A 308 11.73 -5.96 -4.31
CA MET A 308 10.94 -4.73 -4.25
C MET A 308 10.49 -4.27 -5.64
N GLN A 309 11.37 -4.33 -6.64
CA GLN A 309 11.01 -4.00 -8.02
C GLN A 309 9.97 -4.95 -8.61
N GLN A 310 10.11 -6.27 -8.38
CA GLN A 310 9.16 -7.25 -8.87
C GLN A 310 7.79 -7.08 -8.22
N LEU A 311 7.75 -6.85 -6.90
CA LEU A 311 6.52 -6.65 -6.14
C LEU A 311 5.84 -5.32 -6.45
N TYR A 312 6.61 -4.27 -6.76
CA TYR A 312 6.08 -2.98 -7.21
C TYR A 312 5.31 -3.12 -8.53
N ALA A 313 5.81 -3.94 -9.46
CA ALA A 313 5.20 -4.17 -10.77
C ALA A 313 4.00 -5.15 -10.73
N LEU A 314 3.61 -5.66 -9.55
CA LEU A 314 2.47 -6.55 -9.45
C LEU A 314 1.15 -5.79 -9.47
N GLU A 315 0.31 -6.22 -10.38
CA GLU A 315 -1.09 -5.81 -10.50
C GLU A 315 -1.98 -7.06 -10.42
N THR A 316 -3.20 -6.86 -9.95
CA THR A 316 -4.23 -7.90 -10.02
C THR A 316 -4.84 -7.97 -11.40
N GLU A 317 -5.21 -9.16 -11.83
CA GLU A 317 -5.73 -9.43 -13.16
C GLU A 317 -7.08 -10.10 -13.08
N TYR A 318 -7.94 -9.80 -14.06
CA TYR A 318 -9.20 -10.51 -14.19
C TYR A 318 -8.95 -11.93 -14.70
N GLY A 319 -9.36 -12.91 -13.90
CA GLY A 319 -9.27 -14.33 -14.23
C GLY A 319 -8.96 -15.19 -13.01
N GLU A 320 -9.11 -16.50 -13.17
CA GLU A 320 -8.68 -17.46 -12.17
C GLU A 320 -7.19 -17.75 -12.32
N SER A 321 -6.52 -17.93 -11.19
CA SER A 321 -5.10 -18.25 -11.14
C SER A 321 -4.87 -19.76 -11.25
N ASP A 322 -3.93 -20.15 -12.11
CA ASP A 322 -3.62 -21.54 -12.39
C ASP A 322 -2.61 -22.11 -11.36
N ILE A 323 -3.13 -22.81 -10.36
CA ILE A 323 -2.31 -23.46 -9.31
C ILE A 323 -1.51 -24.65 -9.84
N GLU A 324 -1.96 -25.29 -10.93
CA GLU A 324 -1.26 -26.42 -11.53
C GLU A 324 0.06 -25.93 -12.14
N GLN A 325 0.00 -24.83 -12.91
CA GLN A 325 1.20 -24.19 -13.43
C GLN A 325 2.14 -23.73 -12.31
N LEU A 326 1.61 -23.17 -11.21
CA LEU A 326 2.43 -22.82 -10.06
C LEU A 326 3.17 -24.04 -9.50
N CYS A 327 2.48 -25.17 -9.33
CA CYS A 327 3.07 -26.40 -8.82
C CYS A 327 4.22 -26.88 -9.72
N LEU A 328 4.07 -26.80 -11.05
CA LEU A 328 5.11 -27.16 -12.01
C LEU A 328 6.34 -26.24 -11.91
N VAL A 329 6.14 -24.94 -11.75
CA VAL A 329 7.23 -23.96 -11.59
C VAL A 329 7.97 -24.19 -10.26
N ILE A 330 7.24 -24.41 -9.17
CA ILE A 330 7.84 -24.72 -7.86
C ILE A 330 8.68 -26.00 -7.95
N ASP A 331 8.14 -27.09 -8.52
CA ASP A 331 8.88 -28.35 -8.67
C ASP A 331 10.15 -28.21 -9.54
N ARG A 332 10.08 -27.36 -10.57
CA ARG A 332 11.20 -27.12 -11.48
C ARG A 332 12.28 -26.26 -10.83
N ASN A 333 11.91 -25.22 -10.10
CA ASN A 333 12.84 -24.18 -9.66
C ASN A 333 13.26 -24.31 -8.19
N VAL A 334 12.43 -24.90 -7.33
CA VAL A 334 12.68 -25.05 -5.89
C VAL A 334 13.25 -26.44 -5.63
N LYS A 335 14.58 -26.54 -5.56
CA LYS A 335 15.30 -27.81 -5.37
C LYS A 335 15.62 -28.14 -3.92
N ARG A 336 15.66 -27.14 -3.06
CA ARG A 336 15.91 -27.28 -1.62
C ARG A 336 14.60 -27.14 -0.85
N ARG A 337 14.49 -27.83 0.27
CA ARG A 337 13.36 -27.70 1.19
C ARG A 337 13.24 -26.23 1.61
N SER A 338 12.11 -25.62 1.28
CA SER A 338 11.88 -24.20 1.49
C SER A 338 10.62 -23.98 2.31
N LEU A 339 10.55 -22.87 3.04
CA LEU A 339 9.29 -22.34 3.56
C LEU A 339 8.61 -21.56 2.43
N ILE A 340 7.37 -21.91 2.14
CA ILE A 340 6.58 -21.28 1.10
C ILE A 340 5.38 -20.61 1.76
N PHE A 341 5.32 -19.29 1.70
CA PHE A 341 4.11 -18.53 2.02
C PHE A 341 3.30 -18.36 0.75
N LEU A 342 2.11 -18.92 0.71
CA LEU A 342 1.17 -18.76 -0.39
C LEU A 342 0.07 -17.79 0.01
N TYR A 343 0.11 -16.58 -0.55
CA TYR A 343 -0.91 -15.56 -0.37
C TYR A 343 -1.99 -15.75 -1.42
N THR A 344 -3.10 -16.38 -1.03
CA THR A 344 -4.23 -16.66 -1.91
C THR A 344 -5.52 -16.69 -1.10
N GLU A 345 -6.60 -16.16 -1.69
CA GLU A 345 -7.91 -16.14 -1.08
C GLU A 345 -8.73 -17.31 -1.61
N ILE A 346 -8.98 -18.31 -0.76
CA ILE A 346 -9.80 -19.47 -1.12
C ILE A 346 -11.25 -19.17 -0.70
N PRO A 347 -12.20 -19.02 -1.65
CA PRO A 347 -13.54 -18.55 -1.33
C PRO A 347 -14.43 -19.65 -0.76
N THR A 348 -14.31 -20.88 -1.27
CA THR A 348 -15.21 -22.00 -0.92
C THR A 348 -14.45 -23.31 -0.77
N ILE A 349 -15.06 -24.25 -0.04
CA ILE A 349 -14.50 -25.59 0.15
C ILE A 349 -14.35 -26.36 -1.18
N SER A 350 -15.30 -26.18 -2.12
CA SER A 350 -15.23 -26.83 -3.43
C SER A 350 -14.04 -26.36 -4.26
N VAL A 351 -13.63 -25.09 -4.12
CA VAL A 351 -12.39 -24.59 -4.75
C VAL A 351 -11.17 -25.23 -4.09
N LEU A 352 -11.15 -25.31 -2.75
CA LEU A 352 -10.06 -25.98 -2.03
C LEU A 352 -9.90 -27.43 -2.49
N GLU A 353 -10.99 -28.20 -2.58
CA GLU A 353 -10.95 -29.62 -2.98
C GLU A 353 -10.29 -29.83 -4.35
N ARG A 354 -10.57 -28.96 -5.33
CA ARG A 354 -9.93 -29.00 -6.65
C ARG A 354 -8.43 -28.70 -6.57
N GLN A 355 -8.02 -27.82 -5.66
CA GLN A 355 -6.63 -27.36 -5.53
C GLN A 355 -5.80 -28.21 -4.56
N LEU A 356 -6.45 -28.98 -3.68
CA LEU A 356 -5.84 -29.66 -2.54
C LEU A 356 -4.73 -30.63 -2.95
N GLN A 357 -4.88 -31.33 -4.09
CA GLN A 357 -3.85 -32.23 -4.60
C GLN A 357 -2.54 -31.51 -4.93
N PHE A 358 -2.62 -30.27 -5.42
CA PHE A 358 -1.45 -29.45 -5.75
C PHE A 358 -0.80 -28.91 -4.47
N PHE A 359 -1.60 -28.46 -3.49
CA PHE A 359 -1.09 -28.04 -2.19
C PHE A 359 -0.37 -29.17 -1.46
N LYS A 360 -0.93 -30.39 -1.48
CA LYS A 360 -0.28 -31.59 -0.93
C LYS A 360 1.05 -31.87 -1.61
N ARG A 361 1.09 -31.79 -2.94
CA ARG A 361 2.32 -32.00 -3.70
C ARG A 361 3.40 -31.00 -3.29
N ILE A 362 3.06 -29.72 -3.17
CA ILE A 362 3.98 -28.68 -2.70
C ILE A 362 4.42 -28.95 -1.25
N SER A 363 3.49 -29.31 -0.36
CA SER A 363 3.76 -29.53 1.07
C SER A 363 4.58 -30.79 1.37
N THR A 364 4.61 -31.77 0.45
CA THR A 364 5.45 -32.97 0.64
C THR A 364 6.96 -32.67 0.62
N ARG A 365 7.38 -31.66 -0.14
CA ARG A 365 8.79 -31.26 -0.31
C ARG A 365 9.17 -30.00 0.45
N ASN A 366 8.18 -29.16 0.78
CA ASN A 366 8.36 -27.83 1.33
C ASN A 366 7.42 -27.62 2.51
N CYS A 367 7.76 -26.71 3.42
CA CYS A 367 6.80 -26.27 4.42
C CYS A 367 5.88 -25.24 3.78
N LEU A 368 4.64 -25.63 3.49
CA LEU A 368 3.64 -24.75 2.89
C LEU A 368 2.79 -24.09 3.98
N VAL A 369 2.73 -22.77 3.95
CA VAL A 369 1.83 -21.94 4.74
C VAL A 369 0.90 -21.21 3.79
N ILE A 370 -0.38 -21.57 3.81
CA ILE A 370 -1.42 -20.87 3.06
C ILE A 370 -1.94 -19.72 3.93
N VAL A 371 -1.95 -18.53 3.35
CA VAL A 371 -2.33 -17.29 4.00
C VAL A 371 -3.70 -16.89 3.47
N ASN A 372 -4.72 -17.08 4.29
CA ASN A 372 -6.10 -16.77 3.97
C ASN A 372 -6.53 -15.56 4.79
N CYS A 373 -7.28 -14.63 4.20
CA CYS A 373 -7.65 -13.42 4.92
C CYS A 373 -9.04 -13.52 5.53
N LEU A 374 -9.16 -13.02 6.75
CA LEU A 374 -10.44 -12.88 7.45
C LEU A 374 -11.01 -11.49 7.23
N ASP A 375 -12.31 -11.42 7.07
CA ASP A 375 -13.01 -10.16 6.86
C ASP A 375 -13.86 -9.81 8.08
N ARG A 376 -13.48 -8.72 8.74
CA ARG A 376 -14.17 -8.21 9.93
C ARG A 376 -15.59 -7.76 9.60
N GLU A 377 -15.84 -7.19 8.44
CA GLU A 377 -17.20 -6.75 8.07
C GLU A 377 -18.13 -7.95 7.93
N LEU A 378 -17.66 -9.05 7.32
CA LEU A 378 -18.42 -10.29 7.22
C LEU A 378 -18.63 -10.96 8.58
N GLU A 379 -17.64 -10.95 9.47
CA GLU A 379 -17.78 -11.46 10.83
C GLU A 379 -18.81 -10.65 11.63
N ASP A 380 -18.72 -9.32 11.59
CA ASP A 380 -19.70 -8.42 12.23
C ASP A 380 -21.11 -8.66 11.66
N MET A 381 -21.24 -8.88 10.35
CA MET A 381 -22.53 -9.22 9.72
C MET A 381 -23.06 -10.59 10.13
N ALA A 382 -22.18 -11.58 10.33
CA ALA A 382 -22.55 -12.91 10.80
C ALA A 382 -22.99 -12.90 12.28
N GLU A 383 -22.40 -12.01 13.09
CA GLU A 383 -22.70 -11.83 14.50
C GLU A 383 -23.88 -10.90 14.77
N ARG A 384 -24.27 -10.05 13.81
CA ARG A 384 -25.50 -9.22 13.89
C ARG A 384 -26.71 -10.11 14.14
N ASN A 385 -27.06 -10.21 15.41
CA ASN A 385 -28.05 -11.15 15.88
C ASN A 385 -29.42 -10.88 15.26
N ILE A 386 -30.03 -12.00 14.94
CA ILE A 386 -31.43 -12.35 14.73
C ILE A 386 -32.43 -11.71 15.73
N GLU A 387 -31.99 -10.91 16.71
CA GLU A 387 -32.84 -10.21 17.69
C GLU A 387 -33.75 -9.14 17.06
N ASP A 388 -33.42 -8.64 15.87
CA ASP A 388 -34.32 -7.78 15.09
C ASP A 388 -35.49 -8.56 14.43
N LYS A 389 -35.64 -9.87 14.71
CA LYS A 389 -36.86 -10.64 14.40
C LYS A 389 -38.13 -10.00 15.00
N GLN A 390 -38.01 -9.18 16.05
CA GLN A 390 -39.15 -8.53 16.68
C GLN A 390 -39.53 -7.14 16.10
N LYS A 391 -38.76 -6.55 15.19
CA LYS A 391 -38.97 -5.15 14.74
C LYS A 391 -39.45 -4.98 13.30
N GLY A 392 -39.94 -6.04 12.65
CA GLY A 392 -40.60 -5.92 11.34
C GLY A 392 -39.70 -5.43 10.20
N ARG A 393 -38.37 -5.47 10.39
CA ARG A 393 -37.40 -5.15 9.33
C ARG A 393 -37.06 -6.39 8.50
N THR A 394 -37.60 -6.38 7.29
CA THR A 394 -37.08 -6.84 6.00
C THR A 394 -36.30 -8.16 5.97
N HIS A 395 -36.91 -9.18 5.35
CA HIS A 395 -36.33 -10.47 4.93
C HIS A 395 -34.87 -10.39 4.42
N SER A 396 -34.46 -9.28 3.78
CA SER A 396 -33.11 -9.07 3.26
C SER A 396 -32.01 -9.13 4.33
N LEU A 397 -32.21 -8.52 5.50
CA LEU A 397 -31.20 -8.50 6.57
C LEU A 397 -30.93 -9.89 7.14
N CYS A 398 -31.97 -10.72 7.23
CA CYS A 398 -31.84 -12.12 7.66
C CYS A 398 -31.12 -12.97 6.62
N VAL A 399 -31.33 -12.70 5.32
CA VAL A 399 -30.62 -13.38 4.24
C VAL A 399 -29.14 -13.00 4.27
N GLU A 400 -28.82 -11.71 4.40
CA GLU A 400 -27.44 -11.21 4.46
C GLU A 400 -26.64 -11.81 5.63
N SER A 401 -27.20 -11.83 6.85
CA SER A 401 -26.52 -12.41 8.01
C SER A 401 -26.35 -13.93 7.90
N THR A 402 -27.33 -14.64 7.31
CA THR A 402 -27.23 -16.08 7.07
C THR A 402 -26.13 -16.40 6.06
N LEU A 403 -26.05 -15.63 4.97
CA LEU A 403 -24.99 -15.77 3.96
C LEU A 403 -23.61 -15.44 4.56
N ALA A 404 -23.50 -14.35 5.32
CA ALA A 404 -22.25 -14.00 6.01
C ALA A 404 -21.80 -15.12 6.96
N LYS A 405 -22.73 -15.70 7.72
CA LYS A 405 -22.44 -16.84 8.60
C LYS A 405 -22.01 -18.09 7.84
N ASP A 406 -22.63 -18.40 6.71
CA ASP A 406 -22.17 -19.51 5.86
C ASP A 406 -20.75 -19.26 5.34
N MET A 407 -20.44 -18.04 4.88
CA MET A 407 -19.09 -17.68 4.42
C MET A 407 -18.04 -17.82 5.53
N VAL A 408 -18.33 -17.36 6.74
CA VAL A 408 -17.42 -17.51 7.91
C VAL A 408 -17.22 -19.00 8.24
N ASN A 409 -18.28 -19.80 8.23
CA ASN A 409 -18.18 -21.25 8.46
C ASN A 409 -17.35 -21.94 7.37
N GLN A 410 -17.51 -21.56 6.10
CA GLN A 410 -16.69 -22.10 5.01
C GLN A 410 -15.21 -21.79 5.19
N LYS A 411 -14.87 -20.59 5.68
CA LYS A 411 -13.48 -20.22 5.98
C LYS A 411 -12.86 -21.08 7.08
N GLN A 412 -13.62 -21.38 8.13
CA GLN A 412 -13.19 -22.30 9.18
C GLN A 412 -12.99 -23.72 8.64
N LEU A 413 -13.96 -24.23 7.86
CA LEU A 413 -13.87 -25.55 7.25
C LEU A 413 -12.64 -25.69 6.32
N ILE A 414 -12.31 -24.65 5.55
CA ILE A 414 -11.11 -24.60 4.72
C ILE A 414 -9.85 -24.72 5.59
N ALA A 415 -9.77 -23.97 6.68
CA ALA A 415 -8.61 -23.99 7.58
C ALA A 415 -8.44 -25.38 8.23
N ASP A 416 -9.53 -25.97 8.73
CA ASP A 416 -9.54 -27.30 9.32
C ASP A 416 -9.12 -28.37 8.31
N THR A 417 -9.66 -28.30 7.09
CA THR A 417 -9.33 -29.24 6.00
C THR A 417 -7.85 -29.16 5.63
N LEU A 418 -7.28 -27.96 5.54
CA LEU A 418 -5.85 -27.78 5.27
C LEU A 418 -4.98 -28.37 6.40
N GLN A 419 -5.35 -28.10 7.65
CA GLN A 419 -4.61 -28.59 8.82
C GLN A 419 -4.65 -30.12 8.95
N GLN A 420 -5.81 -30.74 8.68
CA GLN A 420 -5.96 -32.21 8.63
C GLN A 420 -5.03 -32.85 7.59
N ASN A 421 -4.68 -32.12 6.54
CA ASN A 421 -3.76 -32.56 5.49
C ASN A 421 -2.31 -32.13 5.73
N GLY A 422 -1.98 -31.66 6.93
CA GLY A 422 -0.62 -31.26 7.33
C GLY A 422 -0.12 -29.97 6.68
N ILE A 423 -1.02 -29.15 6.13
CA ILE A 423 -0.69 -27.85 5.53
C ILE A 423 -0.99 -26.78 6.57
N TYR A 424 -0.05 -25.87 6.81
CA TYR A 424 -0.29 -24.76 7.72
C TYR A 424 -1.25 -23.76 7.06
N CYS A 425 -2.31 -23.37 7.77
CA CYS A 425 -3.21 -22.30 7.36
C CYS A 425 -3.08 -21.15 8.36
N LEU A 426 -2.94 -19.93 7.85
CA LEU A 426 -2.90 -18.71 8.63
C LEU A 426 -4.09 -17.84 8.22
N SER A 427 -5.13 -17.85 9.05
CA SER A 427 -6.34 -17.03 8.88
C SER A 427 -6.21 -15.74 9.70
N ILE A 428 -5.91 -14.61 9.05
CA ILE A 428 -5.65 -13.33 9.73
C ILE A 428 -6.33 -12.18 8.99
N HIS A 429 -6.73 -11.14 9.70
CA HIS A 429 -7.23 -9.91 9.09
C HIS A 429 -6.14 -9.17 8.28
N PRO A 430 -6.48 -8.54 7.15
CA PRO A 430 -5.52 -7.81 6.29
C PRO A 430 -4.64 -6.80 7.04
N GLU A 431 -5.20 -6.09 8.02
CA GLU A 431 -4.50 -5.11 8.87
C GLU A 431 -3.30 -5.71 9.63
N SER A 432 -3.44 -6.96 10.07
CA SER A 432 -2.45 -7.68 10.88
C SER A 432 -1.62 -8.66 10.06
N LEU A 433 -1.85 -8.75 8.74
CA LEU A 433 -1.25 -9.75 7.86
C LEU A 433 0.28 -9.72 7.91
N SER A 434 0.88 -8.53 7.75
CA SER A 434 2.34 -8.36 7.73
C SER A 434 3.00 -8.89 9.01
N PHE A 435 2.45 -8.52 10.17
CA PHE A 435 2.93 -8.96 11.47
C PHE A 435 2.70 -10.45 11.71
N GLY A 436 1.52 -10.94 11.33
CA GLY A 436 1.12 -12.33 11.48
C GLY A 436 2.06 -13.27 10.73
N ILE A 437 2.42 -12.92 9.49
CA ILE A 437 3.35 -13.71 8.70
C ILE A 437 4.77 -13.66 9.27
N LEU A 438 5.26 -12.48 9.65
CA LEU A 438 6.58 -12.35 10.28
C LEU A 438 6.68 -13.20 11.56
N SER A 439 5.65 -13.13 12.40
CA SER A 439 5.56 -13.94 13.61
C SER A 439 5.53 -15.44 13.28
N LYS A 440 4.78 -15.84 12.25
CA LYS A 440 4.71 -17.23 11.81
C LYS A 440 6.03 -17.74 11.26
N TYR A 441 6.75 -16.91 10.51
CA TYR A 441 8.09 -17.19 10.02
C TYR A 441 9.05 -17.43 11.19
N ILE A 442 9.09 -16.52 12.17
CA ILE A 442 9.95 -16.66 13.37
C ILE A 442 9.57 -17.93 14.16
N GLU A 443 8.27 -18.19 14.34
CA GLU A 443 7.77 -19.39 15.04
C GLU A 443 8.22 -20.68 14.36
N LEU A 444 7.99 -20.81 13.06
CA LEU A 444 8.36 -22.00 12.30
C LEU A 444 9.88 -22.17 12.21
N LYS A 445 10.63 -21.05 12.14
CA LYS A 445 12.10 -21.06 12.14
C LYS A 445 12.64 -21.57 13.47
N ALA A 446 12.08 -21.07 14.58
CA ALA A 446 12.42 -21.54 15.92
C ALA A 446 12.12 -23.03 16.11
N LYS A 447 11.05 -23.54 15.47
CA LYS A 447 10.68 -24.96 15.46
C LYS A 447 11.46 -25.82 14.46
N ARG A 448 12.30 -25.23 13.60
CA ARG A 448 12.98 -25.91 12.47
C ARG A 448 12.00 -26.75 11.62
N ALA A 449 10.86 -26.15 11.28
CA ALA A 449 9.80 -26.87 10.55
C ALA A 449 10.18 -27.19 9.09
N TRP A 450 11.23 -26.55 8.54
CA TRP A 450 11.71 -26.79 7.18
C TRP A 450 13.22 -26.82 7.04
#